data_AF-A0A7Z9WIV4-F1
#
_entry.id   AF-A0A7Z9WIV4-F1
#
_cell.length_a   1.000
_cell.length_b   1.000
_cell.length_c   1.000
_cell.angle_alpha   90.00
_cell.angle_beta   90.00
_cell.angle_gamma   90.00
#
_symmetry.space_group_name_H-M   'P 1'
#
loop_
_entity.id
_entity.type
_entity.pdbx_description
1 polymer ?
#
loop_
_entity_poly.entity_id
_entity_poly.type
_entity_poly.pdbx_seq_one_letter_code
_entity_poly.pdbx_strand_id
1 'polypeptide(L)'
;MEQLRGEKKEVVLNEIIASMMKRVDYGVYYATKLVLEGKFRDVVKEGKGAMTLGIGTEWAGIPMDGISVSTLADLDEFIEMGVKAEELTGKKVLPMAPEEIRAKVKEMREAQPDWVWKAVAELEEKIRTGEVEVPCVFTEEEIKKWREELG
;
A
#
# COMPACT_ATOMS: atom_id res chain seq x y z
N MET A 1 25.35 -24.61 -8.05
CA MET A 1 24.73 -23.27 -7.93
C MET A 1 23.33 -23.19 -8.54
N GLU A 2 22.74 -24.29 -9.04
CA GLU A 2 21.37 -24.30 -9.63
C GLU A 2 20.27 -24.78 -8.64
N GLN A 3 20.62 -25.46 -7.53
CA GLN A 3 19.65 -26.16 -6.68
C GLN A 3 18.95 -25.29 -5.62
N LEU A 4 19.41 -24.06 -5.34
CA LEU A 4 18.83 -23.19 -4.29
C LEU A 4 17.66 -22.30 -4.79
N ARG A 5 17.24 -22.46 -6.05
CA ARG A 5 16.24 -21.58 -6.68
C ARG A 5 14.81 -22.16 -6.68
N GLY A 6 14.64 -23.42 -6.28
CA GLY A 6 13.36 -24.12 -6.25
C GLY A 6 12.56 -23.92 -4.95
N GLU A 7 13.23 -23.90 -3.79
CA GLU A 7 12.55 -23.90 -2.48
C GLU A 7 11.95 -22.54 -2.08
N LYS A 8 12.46 -21.43 -2.62
CA LYS A 8 12.00 -20.08 -2.23
C LYS A 8 10.63 -19.67 -2.76
N LYS A 9 10.02 -20.42 -3.70
CA LYS A 9 8.71 -20.04 -4.26
C LYS A 9 7.53 -20.46 -3.38
N GLU A 10 7.71 -21.43 -2.50
CA GLU A 10 6.62 -22.00 -1.69
C GLU A 10 6.37 -21.19 -0.40
N VAL A 11 7.35 -20.38 0.03
CA VAL A 11 7.34 -19.66 1.31
C VAL A 11 6.50 -18.37 1.28
N VAL A 12 6.14 -17.84 0.10
CA VAL A 12 5.74 -16.42 0.00
C VAL A 12 4.33 -16.12 0.54
N LEU A 13 3.38 -17.06 0.57
CA LEU A 13 2.00 -16.77 1.00
C LEU A 13 1.63 -17.27 2.39
N ASN A 14 2.42 -18.15 3.00
CA ASN A 14 2.08 -18.74 4.30
C ASN A 14 2.35 -17.78 5.47
N GLU A 15 2.86 -16.58 5.21
CA GLU A 15 3.28 -15.61 6.24
C GLU A 15 2.75 -14.18 5.98
N ILE A 16 1.96 -13.96 4.92
CA ILE A 16 1.47 -12.61 4.54
C ILE A 16 -0.01 -12.46 4.94
N ILE A 17 -0.27 -11.68 5.98
CA ILE A 17 -1.64 -11.37 6.47
C ILE A 17 -2.18 -10.03 5.95
N ALA A 18 -1.28 -9.14 5.56
CA ALA A 18 -1.55 -7.82 5.02
C ALA A 18 -0.33 -7.33 4.23
N SER A 19 -0.53 -6.31 3.41
CA SER A 19 0.53 -5.61 2.70
C SER A 19 0.39 -4.11 2.93
N MET A 20 1.53 -3.42 3.02
CA MET A 20 1.54 -1.97 2.94
C MET A 20 1.30 -1.57 1.50
N MET A 21 0.12 -1.01 1.26
CA MET A 21 -0.26 -0.47 -0.03
C MET A 21 0.47 0.86 -0.25
N LYS A 22 1.06 1.00 -1.44
CA LYS A 22 1.57 2.27 -1.94
C LYS A 22 0.93 2.53 -3.30
N ARG A 23 0.04 3.52 -3.36
CA ARG A 23 -0.77 3.84 -4.55
C ARG A 23 0.02 4.65 -5.59
N VAL A 24 1.11 4.07 -6.09
CA VAL A 24 1.90 4.66 -7.18
C VAL A 24 1.06 4.77 -8.45
N ASP A 25 0.17 3.80 -8.68
CA ASP A 25 -0.85 3.83 -9.72
C ASP A 25 -1.72 5.09 -9.65
N TYR A 26 -2.16 5.49 -8.46
CA TYR A 26 -2.89 6.74 -8.25
C TYR A 26 -2.01 7.96 -8.49
N GLY A 27 -0.76 7.96 -8.01
CA GLY A 27 0.18 9.05 -8.27
C GLY A 27 0.37 9.31 -9.78
N VAL A 28 0.51 8.25 -10.58
CA VAL A 28 0.61 8.36 -12.04
C VAL A 28 -0.71 8.84 -12.65
N TYR A 29 -1.83 8.22 -12.27
CA TYR A 29 -3.16 8.59 -12.76
C TYR A 29 -3.48 10.07 -12.49
N TYR A 30 -3.28 10.54 -11.27
CA TYR A 30 -3.58 11.91 -10.88
C TYR A 30 -2.65 12.93 -11.53
N ALA A 31 -1.36 12.62 -11.69
CA ALA A 31 -0.46 13.49 -12.43
C ALA A 31 -0.95 13.68 -13.88
N THR A 32 -1.37 12.61 -14.57
CA THR A 32 -1.96 12.69 -15.91
C THR A 32 -3.28 13.46 -15.91
N LYS A 33 -4.17 13.17 -14.96
CA LYS A 33 -5.47 13.85 -14.83
C LYS A 33 -5.30 15.35 -14.62
N LEU A 34 -4.38 15.79 -13.76
CA LEU A 34 -4.09 17.20 -13.51
C LEU A 34 -3.57 17.92 -14.77
N VAL A 35 -2.84 17.24 -15.65
CA VAL A 35 -2.41 17.80 -16.94
C VAL A 35 -3.61 17.98 -17.87
N LEU A 36 -4.45 16.95 -17.99
CA LEU A 36 -5.66 16.99 -18.83
C LEU A 36 -6.65 18.05 -18.36
N GLU A 37 -6.75 18.29 -17.05
CA GLU A 37 -7.60 19.32 -16.44
C GLU A 37 -6.95 20.72 -16.42
N GLY A 38 -5.71 20.87 -16.89
CA GLY A 38 -5.00 22.15 -16.89
C GLY A 38 -4.53 22.65 -15.50
N LYS A 39 -4.69 21.85 -14.44
CA LYS A 39 -4.36 22.19 -13.05
C LYS A 39 -2.92 21.86 -12.64
N PHE A 40 -2.20 21.08 -13.44
CA PHE A 40 -0.87 20.53 -13.08
C PHE A 40 0.12 21.61 -12.64
N ARG A 41 0.21 22.73 -13.37
CA ARG A 41 1.17 23.79 -13.06
C ARG A 41 0.85 24.51 -11.76
N ASP A 42 -0.41 24.57 -11.37
CA ASP A 42 -0.82 25.20 -10.12
C ASP A 42 -0.47 24.31 -8.93
N VAL A 43 -0.75 23.01 -9.03
CA VAL A 43 -0.32 22.00 -8.03
C VAL A 43 1.21 21.98 -7.88
N VAL A 44 1.97 22.06 -8.98
CA VAL A 44 3.44 22.13 -8.92
C VAL A 44 3.92 23.38 -8.18
N LYS A 45 3.27 24.53 -8.37
CA LYS A 45 3.62 25.76 -7.64
C LYS A 45 3.28 25.64 -6.16
N GLU A 46 2.08 25.14 -5.85
CA GLU A 46 1.58 24.93 -4.49
C GLU A 46 2.52 24.00 -3.70
N GLY A 47 2.81 22.82 -4.25
CA GLY A 47 3.69 21.83 -3.64
C GLY A 47 5.18 22.07 -3.83
N LYS A 48 5.59 23.18 -4.46
CA LYS A 48 6.99 23.47 -4.80
C LYS A 48 7.70 22.30 -5.50
N GLY A 49 6.98 21.63 -6.40
CA GLY A 49 7.48 20.48 -7.16
C GLY A 49 7.38 19.12 -6.46
N ALA A 50 6.84 19.05 -5.23
CA ALA A 50 6.61 17.80 -4.51
C ALA A 50 5.15 17.67 -4.06
N MET A 51 4.63 16.45 -4.10
CA MET A 51 3.28 16.12 -3.66
C MET A 51 3.37 14.95 -2.68
N THR A 52 3.01 15.18 -1.42
CA THR A 52 2.95 14.12 -0.41
C THR A 52 1.58 13.45 -0.47
N LEU A 53 1.59 12.13 -0.62
CA LEU A 53 0.39 11.29 -0.64
C LEU A 53 0.48 10.32 0.55
N GLY A 54 -0.34 10.57 1.55
CA GLY A 54 -0.38 9.86 2.83
C GLY A 54 -1.79 9.33 3.09
N ILE A 55 -2.16 9.23 4.36
CA ILE A 55 -3.53 8.93 4.79
C ILE A 55 -4.26 10.27 4.97
N GLY A 56 -5.44 10.42 4.37
CA GLY A 56 -6.24 11.64 4.45
C GLY A 56 -5.74 12.80 3.60
N THR A 57 -4.80 12.57 2.68
CA THR A 57 -4.23 13.65 1.87
C THR A 57 -5.18 14.11 0.77
N GLU A 58 -5.27 15.42 0.56
CA GLU A 58 -6.05 16.05 -0.51
C GLU A 58 -5.15 16.98 -1.33
N TRP A 59 -5.31 16.96 -2.65
CA TRP A 59 -4.64 17.89 -3.56
C TRP A 59 -5.62 18.44 -4.58
N ALA A 60 -5.66 19.76 -4.77
CA ALA A 60 -6.57 20.43 -5.70
C ALA A 60 -8.06 20.07 -5.51
N GLY A 61 -8.51 19.84 -4.26
CA GLY A 61 -9.89 19.44 -3.96
C GLY A 61 -10.19 17.97 -4.24
N ILE A 62 -9.17 17.14 -4.49
CA ILE A 62 -9.30 15.73 -4.81
C ILE A 62 -8.68 14.92 -3.67
N PRO A 63 -9.46 14.07 -2.98
CA PRO A 63 -8.90 13.10 -2.04
C PRO A 63 -7.94 12.15 -2.75
N MET A 64 -6.72 12.05 -2.25
CA MET A 64 -5.64 11.25 -2.84
C MET A 64 -4.86 10.52 -1.75
N ASP A 65 -5.44 9.46 -1.18
CA ASP A 65 -4.71 8.59 -0.26
C ASP A 65 -3.57 7.86 -1.02
N GLY A 66 -2.35 7.95 -0.49
CA GLY A 66 -1.14 7.38 -1.10
C GLY A 66 -0.71 6.05 -0.52
N ILE A 67 -1.14 5.74 0.71
CA ILE A 67 -0.78 4.53 1.43
C ILE A 67 -1.97 3.99 2.24
N SER A 68 -1.98 2.69 2.48
CA SER A 68 -2.93 2.04 3.40
C SER A 68 -2.41 0.66 3.83
N VAL A 69 -3.06 0.04 4.81
CA VAL A 69 -2.90 -1.39 5.08
C VAL A 69 -3.93 -2.16 4.25
N SER A 70 -3.52 -3.21 3.55
CA SER A 70 -4.43 -3.95 2.68
C SER A 70 -5.56 -4.65 3.45
N THR A 71 -6.74 -4.62 2.83
CA THR A 71 -7.95 -5.35 3.22
C THR A 71 -8.08 -6.64 2.41
N LEU A 72 -9.08 -7.46 2.74
CA LEU A 72 -9.43 -8.60 1.89
C LEU A 72 -10.00 -8.17 0.52
N ALA A 73 -10.62 -6.99 0.42
CA ALA A 73 -11.09 -6.45 -0.85
C ALA A 73 -9.91 -6.05 -1.76
N ASP A 74 -8.86 -5.45 -1.19
CA ASP A 74 -7.63 -5.17 -1.94
C ASP A 74 -6.99 -6.47 -2.44
N LEU A 75 -6.97 -7.52 -1.60
CA LEU A 75 -6.51 -8.84 -2.02
C LEU A 75 -7.34 -9.39 -3.19
N ASP A 76 -8.66 -9.26 -3.12
CA ASP A 76 -9.57 -9.69 -4.18
C ASP A 76 -9.24 -8.98 -5.51
N GLU A 77 -8.94 -7.67 -5.49
CA GLU A 77 -8.50 -6.90 -6.67
C GLU A 77 -7.16 -7.43 -7.24
N PHE A 78 -6.15 -7.68 -6.40
CA PHE A 78 -4.86 -8.22 -6.86
C PHE A 78 -4.98 -9.65 -7.40
N ILE A 79 -5.86 -10.47 -6.82
CA ILE A 79 -6.17 -11.80 -7.34
C ILE A 79 -6.79 -11.68 -8.73
N GLU A 80 -7.78 -10.80 -8.92
CA GLU A 80 -8.42 -10.57 -10.22
C GLU A 80 -7.39 -10.08 -11.27
N MET A 81 -6.52 -9.14 -10.90
CA MET A 81 -5.42 -8.70 -11.75
C MET A 81 -4.49 -9.85 -12.14
N GLY A 82 -4.18 -10.74 -11.18
CA GLY A 82 -3.38 -11.93 -11.42
C GLY A 82 -4.05 -12.87 -12.41
N VAL A 83 -5.33 -13.21 -12.21
CA VAL A 83 -6.11 -14.05 -13.14
C VAL A 83 -6.10 -13.46 -14.55
N LYS A 84 -6.42 -12.17 -14.68
CA LYS A 84 -6.42 -11.48 -15.98
C LYS A 84 -5.05 -11.49 -16.65
N ALA A 85 -3.97 -11.37 -15.87
CA ALA A 85 -2.61 -11.47 -16.40
C ALA A 85 -2.30 -12.89 -16.90
N GLU A 86 -2.76 -13.93 -16.21
CA GLU A 86 -2.63 -15.32 -16.69
C GLU A 86 -3.37 -15.53 -18.01
N GLU A 87 -4.60 -15.02 -18.14
CA GLU A 87 -5.41 -15.08 -19.36
C GLU A 87 -4.74 -14.37 -20.54
N LEU A 88 -4.24 -13.15 -20.32
CA LEU A 88 -3.63 -12.34 -21.37
C LEU A 88 -2.27 -12.86 -21.83
N THR A 89 -1.50 -13.48 -20.92
CA THR A 89 -0.11 -13.85 -21.20
C THR A 89 0.11 -15.35 -21.39
N GLY A 90 -0.87 -16.18 -21.00
CA GLY A 90 -0.73 -17.64 -20.95
C GLY A 90 0.29 -18.13 -19.92
N LYS A 91 0.80 -17.26 -19.05
CA LYS A 91 1.81 -17.59 -18.03
C LYS A 91 1.17 -17.62 -16.66
N LYS A 92 1.56 -18.60 -15.84
CA LYS A 92 1.18 -18.63 -14.42
C LYS A 92 1.79 -17.43 -13.68
N VAL A 93 0.93 -16.66 -13.02
CA VAL A 93 1.24 -15.49 -12.19
C VAL A 93 0.84 -15.76 -10.75
N LEU A 94 -0.38 -16.25 -10.54
CA LEU A 94 -0.87 -16.60 -9.22
C LEU A 94 -0.17 -17.88 -8.72
N PRO A 95 0.30 -17.89 -7.45
CA PRO A 95 1.03 -19.02 -6.90
C PRO A 95 0.15 -20.24 -6.59
N MET A 96 -1.16 -20.06 -6.44
CA MET A 96 -2.15 -21.12 -6.23
C MET A 96 -3.53 -20.66 -6.76
N ALA A 97 -4.60 -21.40 -6.47
CA ALA A 97 -5.94 -21.02 -6.90
C ALA A 97 -6.43 -19.74 -6.19
N PRO A 98 -7.16 -18.83 -6.86
CA PRO A 98 -7.74 -17.62 -6.28
C PRO A 98 -8.41 -17.84 -4.92
N GLU A 99 -9.30 -18.82 -4.85
CA GLU A 99 -10.06 -19.14 -3.63
C GLU A 99 -9.16 -19.61 -2.48
N GLU A 100 -8.09 -20.34 -2.80
CA GLU A 100 -7.14 -20.84 -1.82
C GLU A 100 -6.28 -19.70 -1.24
N ILE A 101 -5.86 -18.74 -2.09
CA ILE A 101 -5.13 -17.53 -1.64
C ILE A 101 -6.00 -16.76 -0.65
N ARG A 102 -7.25 -16.50 -1.04
CA ARG A 102 -8.20 -15.72 -0.24
C ARG A 102 -8.51 -16.41 1.09
N ALA A 103 -8.77 -17.72 1.07
CA ALA A 103 -9.06 -18.49 2.27
C ALA A 103 -7.88 -18.47 3.25
N LYS A 104 -6.66 -18.70 2.77
CA LYS A 104 -5.44 -18.69 3.60
C LYS A 104 -5.19 -17.33 4.24
N VAL A 105 -5.25 -16.24 3.47
CA VAL A 105 -5.03 -14.89 4.03
C VAL A 105 -6.13 -14.54 5.04
N LYS A 106 -7.39 -14.89 4.74
CA LYS A 106 -8.51 -14.69 5.66
C LYS A 106 -8.28 -15.44 6.98
N GLU A 107 -7.94 -16.72 6.93
CA GLU A 107 -7.66 -17.54 8.12
C GLU A 107 -6.55 -16.93 8.98
N MET A 108 -5.43 -16.54 8.36
CA MET A 108 -4.32 -15.93 9.11
C MET A 108 -4.68 -14.56 9.72
N ARG A 109 -5.56 -13.79 9.07
CA ARG A 109 -6.06 -12.51 9.62
C ARG A 109 -7.00 -12.72 10.80
N GLU A 110 -7.89 -13.72 10.70
CA GLU A 110 -8.82 -14.10 11.76
C GLU A 110 -8.12 -14.75 12.96
N ALA A 111 -6.92 -15.31 12.75
CA ALA A 111 -6.05 -15.80 13.82
C ALA A 111 -5.42 -14.67 14.66
N GLN A 112 -5.42 -13.42 14.16
CA GLN A 112 -4.94 -12.27 14.94
C GLN A 112 -6.03 -11.76 15.87
N PRO A 113 -5.69 -11.32 17.10
CA PRO A 113 -6.67 -10.72 18.00
C PRO A 113 -7.36 -9.50 17.40
N ASP A 114 -8.68 -9.38 17.58
CA ASP A 114 -9.49 -8.26 17.07
C ASP A 114 -8.94 -6.87 17.44
N TRP A 115 -8.29 -6.76 18.60
CA TRP A 115 -7.73 -5.48 19.05
C TRP A 115 -6.65 -4.95 18.12
N VAL A 116 -5.93 -5.81 17.40
CA VAL A 116 -4.89 -5.40 16.44
C VAL A 116 -5.53 -4.59 15.31
N TRP A 117 -6.60 -5.13 14.72
CA TRP A 117 -7.31 -4.47 13.61
C TRP A 117 -8.00 -3.18 14.07
N LYS A 118 -8.53 -3.17 15.30
CA LYS A 118 -9.11 -1.95 15.91
C LYS A 118 -8.04 -0.88 16.13
N ALA A 119 -6.87 -1.24 16.65
CA ALA A 119 -5.77 -0.31 16.88
C ALA A 119 -5.22 0.27 15.57
N VAL A 120 -5.13 -0.54 14.50
CA VAL A 120 -4.75 -0.06 13.16
C VAL A 120 -5.77 0.95 12.64
N ALA A 121 -7.06 0.65 12.71
CA ALA A 121 -8.12 1.56 12.27
C ALA A 121 -8.17 2.86 13.10
N GLU A 122 -7.99 2.77 14.41
CA GLU A 122 -7.93 3.93 15.30
C GLU A 122 -6.72 4.83 14.96
N LEU A 123 -5.55 4.24 14.74
CA LEU A 123 -4.36 5.00 14.35
C LEU A 123 -4.53 5.65 12.97
N GLU A 124 -5.10 4.93 12.00
CA GLU A 124 -5.42 5.49 10.68
C GLU A 124 -6.31 6.73 10.82
N GLU A 125 -7.39 6.64 11.61
CA GLU A 125 -8.31 7.76 11.83
C GLU A 125 -7.64 8.93 12.53
N LYS A 126 -6.80 8.66 13.53
CA LYS A 126 -6.01 9.71 14.21
C LYS A 126 -5.05 10.42 13.25
N ILE A 127 -4.44 9.69 12.32
CA ILE A 127 -3.60 10.30 11.27
C ILE A 127 -4.46 11.13 10.33
N ARG A 128 -5.59 10.58 9.87
CA ARG A 128 -6.52 11.22 8.93
C ARG A 128 -7.11 12.53 9.48
N THR A 129 -7.40 12.57 10.77
CA THR A 129 -7.93 13.75 11.48
C THR A 129 -6.87 14.73 11.95
N GLY A 130 -5.58 14.37 11.84
CA GLY A 130 -4.46 15.17 12.31
C GLY A 130 -4.24 15.14 13.84
N GLU A 131 -4.92 14.25 14.57
CA GLU A 131 -4.64 14.00 15.99
C GLU A 131 -3.23 13.39 16.18
N VAL A 132 -2.77 12.59 15.22
CA VAL A 132 -1.43 12.00 15.18
C VAL A 132 -0.73 12.40 13.89
N GLU A 133 0.52 12.86 13.99
CA GLU A 133 1.37 13.15 12.84
C GLU A 133 2.58 12.20 12.83
N VAL A 134 2.80 11.52 11.70
CA VAL A 134 3.97 10.65 11.52
C VAL A 134 5.15 11.50 11.04
N PRO A 135 6.30 11.52 11.74
CA PRO A 135 7.44 12.35 11.36
C PRO A 135 7.94 12.07 9.93
N CYS A 136 7.98 13.11 9.11
CA CYS A 136 8.55 13.06 7.76
C CYS A 136 9.89 13.81 7.74
N VAL A 137 10.98 13.07 8.00
CA VAL A 137 12.33 13.63 8.14
C VAL A 137 13.23 13.19 6.99
N PHE A 138 14.15 14.07 6.58
CA PHE A 138 15.01 13.85 5.42
C PHE A 138 16.51 13.99 5.74
N THR A 139 16.86 14.43 6.95
CA THR A 139 18.27 14.53 7.36
C THR A 139 18.68 13.28 8.13
N GLU A 140 19.96 12.92 8.01
CA GLU A 140 20.52 11.75 8.72
C GLU A 140 20.39 11.90 10.24
N GLU A 141 20.61 13.10 10.76
CA GLU A 141 20.52 13.40 12.19
C GLU A 141 19.10 13.16 12.74
N GLU A 142 18.07 13.68 12.06
CA GLU A 142 16.68 13.49 12.48
C GLU A 142 16.21 12.05 12.31
N ILE A 143 16.62 11.37 11.23
CA ILE A 143 16.34 9.94 11.04
C ILE A 143 16.95 9.12 12.18
N LYS A 144 18.20 9.42 12.55
CA LYS A 144 18.89 8.74 13.65
C LYS A 144 18.17 8.96 14.97
N LYS A 145 17.78 10.21 15.28
CA LYS A 145 17.01 10.54 16.48
C LYS A 145 15.76 9.66 16.61
N TRP A 146 14.92 9.60 15.57
CA TRP A 146 13.68 8.82 15.63
C TRP A 146 13.92 7.32 15.74
N ARG A 147 14.98 6.80 15.10
CA ARG A 147 15.38 5.40 15.24
C ARG A 147 15.84 5.07 16.65
N GLU A 148 16.58 5.97 17.31
CA GLU A 148 17.01 5.76 18.70
C GLU A 148 15.85 5.83 19.69
N GLU A 149 14.84 6.66 19.41
CA GLU A 149 13.69 6.83 20.29
C GLU A 149 12.65 5.71 20.17
N LEU A 150 12.46 5.14 18.97
CA LEU A 150 11.33 4.25 18.65
C LEU A 150 11.72 2.88 18.05
N GLY A 151 12.98 2.65 17.65
CA GLY A 151 13.44 1.46 16.94
C GLY A 151 14.35 0.56 17.76
#